data_AF-A0A7X9ICM2-F1
#
_entry.id   AF-A0A7X9ICM2-F1
#
_cell.length_a   1.000
_cell.length_b   1.000
_cell.length_c   1.000
_cell.angle_alpha   90.00
_cell.angle_beta   90.00
_cell.angle_gamma   90.00
#
_symmetry.space_group_name_H-M   'P 1'
#
loop_
_entity.id
_entity.type
_entity.pdbx_description
1 polymer ?
#
loop_
_entity_poly.entity_id
_entity_poly.type
_entity_poly.pdbx_seq_one_letter_code
_entity_poly.pdbx_strand_id
1 'polypeptide(L)' 'MFEYYIKDGSLTFRWNNCINGFNMPLKIYHDNKPLTVKPLTRWNTIKLEGSGDDITVDKDFYVAVMNMMGKENGTR' A
#
# COMPACT_ATOMS: atom_id res chain seq x y z
N MET A 1 1.63 6.48 -8.68
CA MET A 1 1.02 5.14 -8.51
C MET A 1 1.57 4.49 -7.26
N PHE A 2 0.70 4.07 -6.35
CA PHE A 2 1.10 3.37 -5.13
C PHE A 2 1.18 1.87 -5.43
N GLU A 3 2.37 1.31 -5.28
CA GLU A 3 2.62 -0.11 -5.45
C GLU A 3 2.93 -0.72 -4.09
N TYR A 4 2.32 -1.87 -3.79
CA TYR A 4 2.60 -2.59 -2.55
C TYR A 4 2.45 -4.10 -2.69
N TYR A 5 3.07 -4.83 -1.77
CA TYR A 5 2.85 -6.25 -1.52
C TYR A 5 3.06 -6.56 -0.03
N ILE A 6 2.41 -7.62 0.45
CA ILE A 6 2.62 -8.17 1.78
C ILE A 6 3.35 -9.50 1.64
N LYS A 7 4.39 -9.69 2.45
CA LYS A 7 5.12 -10.94 2.56
C LYS A 7 5.64 -11.10 3.99
N ASP A 8 5.45 -12.29 4.57
CA ASP A 8 5.97 -12.64 5.91
C ASP A 8 5.59 -11.61 6.99
N GLY A 9 4.33 -11.13 6.99
CA GLY A 9 3.85 -10.11 7.93
C GLY A 9 4.47 -8.72 7.74
N SER A 10 5.08 -8.46 6.60
CA SER A 10 5.72 -7.18 6.28
C SER A 10 5.10 -6.57 5.03
N LEU A 11 4.72 -5.30 5.12
CA LEU A 11 4.24 -4.52 3.99
C LEU A 11 5.43 -3.85 3.32
N THR A 12 5.63 -4.13 2.04
CA THR A 12 6.60 -3.42 1.21
C THR A 12 5.88 -2.57 0.18
N PHE A 13 6.27 -1.30 0.07
CA PHE A 13 5.56 -0.32 -0.74
C PHE A 13 6.49 0.74 -1.33
N ARG A 14 6.06 1.35 -2.43
CA ARG A 14 6.72 2.52 -3.04
C ARG A 14 5.75 3.39 -3.82
N TRP A 15 6.20 4.60 -4.11
CA TRP A 15 5.67 5.44 -5.16
C TRP A 15 6.34 5.10 -6.49
N ASN A 16 5.58 4.56 -7.44
CA ASN A 16 5.98 4.48 -8.83
C ASN A 16 5.32 5.63 -9.62
N ASN A 17 6.05 6.28 -10.52
CA ASN A 17 5.54 7.40 -11.33
C ASN A 17 4.89 8.54 -10.49
N CYS A 18 5.63 9.08 -9.53
CA CYS A 18 5.23 10.27 -8.76
C CYS A 18 6.06 11.49 -9.20
N ILE A 19 5.42 12.67 -9.18
CA ILE A 19 6.09 13.94 -9.50
C ILE A 19 7.24 14.16 -8.52
N ASN A 20 8.37 14.67 -9.02
CA ASN A 20 9.54 14.93 -8.18
C ASN A 20 9.18 15.92 -7.07
N GLY A 21 9.45 15.57 -5.80
CA GLY A 21 9.04 16.36 -4.63
C GLY A 21 7.69 15.97 -4.00
N PHE A 22 7.01 14.95 -4.53
CA PHE A 22 5.79 14.43 -3.94
C PHE A 22 6.06 13.69 -2.61
N ASN A 23 5.69 14.33 -1.50
CA ASN A 23 5.92 13.85 -0.12
C ASN A 23 4.60 13.71 0.67
N MET A 24 3.56 13.15 0.03
CA MET A 24 2.26 12.99 0.68
C MET A 24 2.21 11.69 1.50
N PRO A 25 1.90 11.75 2.82
CA PRO A 25 1.59 10.56 3.59
C PRO A 25 0.30 9.92 3.08
N LEU A 26 0.28 8.58 3.04
CA LEU A 26 -0.88 7.80 2.65
C LEU A 26 -1.46 7.10 3.88
N LYS A 27 -2.76 7.26 4.09
CA LYS A 27 -3.49 6.53 5.11
C LYS A 27 -3.96 5.20 4.54
N ILE A 28 -3.57 4.11 5.19
CA ILE A 28 -3.98 2.75 4.87
C ILE A 28 -4.62 2.10 6.09
N TYR A 29 -5.35 1.03 5.88
CA TYR A 29 -5.99 0.24 6.91
C TYR A 29 -5.51 -1.20 6.82
N HIS A 30 -5.03 -1.72 7.95
CA HIS A 30 -4.62 -3.10 8.12
C HIS A 30 -5.36 -3.67 9.33
N ASP A 31 -6.08 -4.79 9.17
CA ASP A 31 -6.93 -5.36 10.23
C ASP A 31 -7.88 -4.32 10.88
N ASN A 32 -8.49 -3.45 10.07
CA ASN A 32 -9.31 -2.30 10.50
C ASN A 32 -8.59 -1.24 11.36
N LYS A 33 -7.28 -1.36 11.58
CA LYS A 33 -6.47 -0.37 12.26
C LYS A 33 -5.90 0.63 11.26
N PRO A 34 -6.05 1.95 11.49
CA PRO A 34 -5.48 2.95 10.62
C PRO A 34 -3.95 3.01 10.81
N LEU A 35 -3.23 3.02 9.69
CA LEU A 35 -1.78 3.16 9.63
C LEU A 35 -1.43 4.26 8.62
N THR A 36 -0.51 5.16 8.98
CA THR A 36 -0.02 6.19 8.06
C THR A 36 1.36 5.81 7.58
N VAL A 37 1.52 5.70 6.27
CA VAL A 37 2.80 5.41 5.62
C VAL A 37 3.26 6.61 4.81
N LYS A 38 4.58 6.78 4.69
CA LYS A 38 5.20 7.79 3.82
C LYS A 38 6.00 7.07 2.74
N PRO A 39 5.37 6.72 1.60
CA PRO A 39 6.07 6.00 0.55
C PRO A 39 7.15 6.90 -0.05
N LEU A 40 8.27 6.29 -0.42
CA LEU A 40 9.31 6.93 -1.22
C LEU A 40 9.31 6.32 -2.62
N THR A 41 10.10 6.88 -3.53
CA THR A 41 10.30 6.32 -4.88
C THR A 41 11.05 4.98 -4.87
N ARG A 42 11.81 4.71 -3.80
CA ARG A 42 12.41 3.40 -3.53
C ARG A 42 11.47 2.51 -2.72
N TRP A 43 11.65 1.20 -2.82
CA TRP A 43 10.97 0.24 -1.96
C TRP A 43 11.29 0.50 -0.49
N ASN A 44 10.26 0.56 0.35
CA ASN A 44 10.38 0.60 1.80
C ASN A 44 9.49 -0.47 2.40
N THR A 45 9.97 -1.07 3.48
CA THR A 45 9.29 -2.17 4.16
C THR A 45 9.01 -1.77 5.61
N ILE A 46 7.79 -2.03 6.07
CA ILE A 46 7.39 -1.91 7.46
C ILE A 46 6.82 -3.24 7.95
N LYS A 47 7.06 -3.54 9.23
CA LYS A 47 6.44 -4.70 9.87
C LYS A 47 4.99 -4.36 10.20
N LEU A 48 4.07 -5.24 9.84
CA LEU A 48 2.67 -5.11 10.22
C LEU A 48 2.45 -5.80 11.57
N GLU A 49 1.60 -5.19 12.40
CA GLU A 49 1.13 -5.82 13.62
C GLU A 49 -0.20 -6.52 13.35
N GLY A 50 -0.17 -7.85 13.27
CA GLY A 50 -1.34 -8.66 12.95
C GLY A 50 -0.98 -9.88 12.12
N SER A 51 -2.00 -10.61 11.71
CA SER A 51 -1.89 -11.77 10.80
C SER A 51 -2.71 -11.58 9.53
N GLY A 52 -3.31 -10.41 9.32
CA GLY A 52 -4.02 -10.11 8.09
C GLY A 52 -3.07 -10.00 6.91
N ASP A 53 -3.61 -10.26 5.71
CA ASP A 53 -2.92 -10.01 4.45
C ASP A 53 -3.61 -8.92 3.62
N ASP A 54 -4.62 -8.27 4.21
CA ASP A 54 -5.42 -7.25 3.57
C ASP A 54 -4.92 -5.84 3.91
N ILE A 55 -4.86 -5.01 2.87
CA ILE A 55 -4.60 -3.56 2.98
C ILE A 55 -5.70 -2.86 2.19
N THR A 56 -6.41 -1.97 2.89
CA THR A 56 -7.32 -1.04 2.23
C THR A 56 -6.69 0.34 2.22
N VAL A 57 -6.56 0.93 1.04
CA VAL A 57 -6.13 2.34 0.91
C VAL A 57 -7.37 3.22 1.01
N ASP A 58 -7.25 4.33 1.74
CA ASP A 58 -8.33 5.31 1.86
C ASP A 58 -8.71 5.86 0.47
N LYS A 59 -10.00 5.78 0.13
CA LYS A 59 -10.53 6.08 -1.22
C LYS A 59 -10.52 7.58 -1.55
N ASP A 60 -10.29 8.44 -0.57
CA ASP A 60 -10.21 9.89 -0.78
C ASP A 60 -8.86 10.36 -1.37
N PHE A 61 -7.89 9.45 -1.52
CA PHE A 61 -6.63 9.77 -2.18
C PHE A 61 -6.72 9.48 -3.69
N TYR A 62 -6.44 10.51 -4.51
CA TYR A 62 -6.27 10.43 -5.97
C TYR A 62 -5.02 9.61 -6.35
N VAL A 63 -5.01 8.34 -5.99
CA VAL A 63 -3.87 7.45 -6.13
C VAL A 63 -4.34 6.18 -6.83
N ALA A 64 -3.80 5.93 -8.02
CA ALA A 64 -3.89 4.60 -8.62
C ALA A 64 -3.12 3.61 -7.74
N VAL A 65 -3.83 2.59 -7.23
CA VAL A 65 -3.29 1.52 -6.37
C VAL A 65 -3.18 0.24 -7.20
N MET A 66 -2.02 -0.42 -7.16
CA MET A 66 -1.83 -1.74 -7.75
C MET A 66 -1.28 -2.70 -6.70
N ASN A 67 -2.08 -3.73 -6.41
CA ASN A 67 -1.68 -4.85 -5.59
C ASN A 67 -0.98 -5.88 -6.49
N MET A 68 0.31 -6.12 -6.23
CA MET A 68 1.12 -7.05 -7.04
C MET A 68 0.97 -8.53 -6.64
N MET A 69 0.19 -8.82 -5.59
CA MET A 69 -0.07 -10.18 -5.08
C MET A 69 -1.46 -10.69 -5.50
N GLY A 70 -2.02 -10.17 -6.60
CA GLY A 70 -3.42 -10.32 -6.99
C GLY A 70 -4.04 -11.70 -6.73
N LYS A 71 -5.14 -11.73 -5.98
CA LYS A 71 -6.19 -12.73 -6.22
C LYS A 71 -7.09 -12.19 -7.32
N GLU A 72 -7.07 -12.86 -8.46
CA GLU A 72 -8.02 -12.66 -9.55
C GLU A 72 -9.42 -12.99 -9.03
N ASN A 73 -10.24 -11.98 -8.72
CA ASN A 73 -11.68 -12.15 -8.74
C ASN A 73 -12.15 -11.93 -10.17
N GLY A 74 -11.87 -12.93 -11.02
CA GLY A 74 -12.52 -13.08 -12.30
C GLY A 74 -13.99 -13.42 -12.08
N THR A 75 -14.85 -12.41 -12.11
CA THR A 75 -16.26 -12.62 -12.43
C THR A 75 -16.55 -11.83 -13.70
N ARG A 76 -16.49 -12.52 -14.84
CA ARG A 76 -17.47 -12.53 -15.91
C ARG A 76 -17.08 -13.56 -16.96
#